data_AF-A0A7C9VHW7-F1
#
_entry.id   AF-A0A7C9VHW7-F1
#
_cell.length_a   1.000
_cell.length_b   1.000
_cell.length_c   1.000
_cell.angle_alpha   90.00
_cell.angle_beta   90.00
_cell.angle_gamma   90.00
#
_symmetry.space_group_name_H-M   'P 1'
#
loop_
_entity.id
_entity.type
_entity.pdbx_description
1 polymer ?
#
loop_
_entity_poly.entity_id
_entity_poly.type
_entity_poly.pdbx_seq_one_letter_code
_entity_poly.pdbx_strand_id
1 'polypeptide(L)'
;MVSDDFDGHCAYCERAIDLSDGISHFRPLSLLSEQTGDAFSDHYSWLAFEWFNLFLICRRCQRAKGVHFPVADGRARFLATFDEVKHEEAPLLIDPTSDNPSSHLNYLSSGECFPKQHSSKGRTTVELLDLNDRELIHERAEAIENAILVWRGAIEGRNELPEDFLLMGSFRGACRDVLRRSLDDFGIANPSINSGRAFLSKIQLLLQKSERDDRERMSAAIELLQNSDRSRRAELDRRTSLQLDGLVAVQSSAQPQARQVLKKGEIASLHVTNFRAIDDIEIPVPLKRSEKSGVSCLLLLGENSVGKSTCLSAVALALLGTRESHRLKIPYGDLARSAARDSWDVWVKKPVQARVYFDDRKSPAEFSYDPVRNRIEGTEDQSAVVLGYGPHRYFARSRGRRGTSAAQRVRSLFDPSQALPDPSDWLTSLRGFVFDEVARTIRTILPIGDDDHLVNDPRSGICVWAQGQLTPVGRLSEGYRSVFAMVADICRSLLEHWSNMETARGVVLIDEIETHLHPQWKMRVMTSLRRAFPNV
;
A
#
# COMPACT_ATOMS: atom_id res chain seq x y z
N MET A 1 -19.70 6.52 -17.60
CA MET A 1 -20.75 5.67 -17.04
C MET A 1 -20.52 5.41 -15.54
N VAL A 2 -19.63 4.51 -15.07
CA VAL A 2 -19.39 4.34 -13.59
C VAL A 2 -18.84 5.62 -12.94
N SER A 3 -17.99 6.36 -13.65
CA SER A 3 -17.47 7.65 -13.15
C SER A 3 -18.55 8.72 -12.99
N ASP A 4 -19.64 8.64 -13.76
CA ASP A 4 -20.73 9.61 -13.70
C ASP A 4 -21.61 9.31 -12.49
N ASP A 5 -21.79 8.04 -12.13
CA ASP A 5 -22.55 7.60 -10.93
C ASP A 5 -21.95 8.12 -9.61
N PHE A 6 -20.65 8.46 -9.60
CA PHE A 6 -19.95 9.00 -8.43
C PHE A 6 -19.40 10.42 -8.65
N ASP A 7 -19.80 11.10 -9.74
CA ASP A 7 -19.32 12.43 -10.13
C ASP A 7 -17.79 12.60 -10.11
N GLY A 8 -17.03 11.56 -10.48
CA GLY A 8 -15.57 11.58 -10.45
C GLY A 8 -14.93 11.56 -9.05
N HIS A 9 -15.68 11.16 -8.01
CA HIS A 9 -15.19 11.07 -6.64
C HIS A 9 -15.18 9.62 -6.12
N CYS A 10 -14.37 9.36 -5.10
CA CYS A 10 -14.35 8.06 -4.45
C CYS A 10 -15.69 7.75 -3.78
N ALA A 11 -16.23 6.56 -4.06
CA ALA A 11 -17.46 6.06 -3.45
C ALA A 11 -17.43 6.01 -1.91
N TYR A 12 -16.24 5.91 -1.30
CA TYR A 12 -16.10 5.81 0.16
C TYR A 12 -15.55 7.06 0.83
N CYS A 13 -14.38 7.54 0.38
CA CYS A 13 -13.74 8.69 1.03
C CYS A 13 -14.10 10.03 0.39
N GLU A 14 -14.84 10.03 -0.72
CA GLU A 14 -15.32 11.22 -1.43
C GLU A 14 -14.21 12.19 -1.92
N ARG A 15 -12.96 11.73 -1.97
CA ARG A 15 -11.84 12.45 -2.61
C ARG A 15 -12.03 12.42 -4.12
N ALA A 16 -11.70 13.50 -4.83
CA ALA A 16 -11.68 13.51 -6.29
C ALA A 16 -10.70 12.46 -6.83
N ILE A 17 -11.09 11.77 -7.89
CA ILE A 17 -10.34 10.69 -8.52
C ILE A 17 -10.11 11.05 -9.99
N ASP A 18 -8.88 10.84 -10.47
CA ASP A 18 -8.61 10.82 -11.90
C ASP A 18 -8.96 9.44 -12.49
N LEU A 19 -9.55 9.37 -13.68
CA LEU A 19 -10.06 8.12 -14.29
C LEU A 19 -8.99 7.01 -14.40
N SER A 20 -7.72 7.37 -14.35
CA SER A 20 -6.55 6.48 -14.33
C SER A 20 -6.37 5.68 -13.03
N ASP A 21 -7.09 6.02 -11.95
CA ASP A 21 -6.97 5.41 -10.61
C ASP A 21 -7.90 4.21 -10.37
N GLY A 22 -8.82 3.92 -11.30
CA GLY A 22 -9.38 2.59 -11.50
C GLY A 22 -10.77 2.32 -10.90
N ILE A 23 -11.64 1.76 -11.73
CA ILE A 23 -12.88 1.08 -11.31
C ILE A 23 -12.47 -0.18 -10.55
N SER A 24 -13.08 -0.42 -9.38
CA SER A 24 -12.79 -1.59 -8.53
C SER A 24 -14.09 -2.23 -8.03
N HIS A 25 -13.99 -3.41 -7.40
CA HIS A 25 -15.17 -4.20 -7.04
C HIS A 25 -15.62 -4.02 -5.59
N PHE A 26 -16.92 -3.90 -5.37
CA PHE A 26 -17.53 -3.93 -4.03
C PHE A 26 -17.33 -5.31 -3.39
N ARG A 27 -17.79 -6.37 -4.06
CA ARG A 27 -17.50 -7.77 -3.75
C ARG A 27 -16.21 -8.17 -4.48
N PRO A 28 -15.12 -8.50 -3.76
CA PRO A 28 -13.84 -8.78 -4.38
C PRO A 28 -13.90 -10.08 -5.20
N LEU A 29 -13.14 -10.16 -6.28
CA LEU A 29 -13.13 -11.34 -7.14
C LEU A 29 -12.65 -12.60 -6.41
N SER A 30 -11.79 -12.42 -5.40
CA SER A 30 -11.22 -13.46 -4.54
C SER A 30 -11.35 -13.09 -3.05
N LEU A 31 -11.35 -14.10 -2.17
CA LEU A 31 -11.51 -13.96 -0.73
C LEU A 31 -10.42 -14.69 0.06
N LEU A 32 -10.19 -14.26 1.31
CA LEU A 32 -9.39 -14.99 2.29
C LEU A 32 -10.28 -15.94 3.10
N SER A 33 -9.86 -17.19 3.31
CA SER A 33 -10.58 -18.15 4.17
C SER A 33 -10.45 -17.75 5.63
N GLU A 34 -11.58 -17.63 6.35
CA GLU A 34 -11.61 -17.29 7.78
C GLU A 34 -11.15 -18.43 8.70
N GLN A 35 -11.12 -19.69 8.24
CA GLN A 35 -10.88 -20.85 9.11
C GLN A 35 -9.47 -21.46 9.03
N THR A 36 -8.71 -21.21 7.97
CA THR A 36 -7.44 -21.93 7.74
C THR A 36 -6.25 -21.02 7.40
N GLY A 37 -6.46 -19.72 7.16
CA GLY A 37 -5.38 -18.85 6.68
C GLY A 37 -4.85 -19.18 5.28
N ASP A 38 -5.39 -20.23 4.63
CA ASP A 38 -5.19 -20.58 3.24
C ASP A 38 -6.31 -19.94 2.39
N ALA A 39 -5.96 -19.19 1.35
CA ALA A 39 -6.93 -18.59 0.44
C ALA A 39 -7.67 -19.67 -0.36
N PHE A 40 -9.01 -19.71 -0.26
CA PHE A 40 -9.84 -20.46 -1.21
C PHE A 40 -11.07 -19.65 -1.61
N SER A 41 -11.35 -19.80 -2.91
CA SER A 41 -12.58 -19.45 -3.63
C SER A 41 -12.59 -18.05 -4.26
N ASP A 42 -12.57 -18.04 -5.59
CA ASP A 42 -13.00 -16.95 -6.47
C ASP A 42 -14.52 -16.71 -6.32
N HIS A 43 -14.96 -16.56 -5.07
CA HIS A 43 -16.35 -16.66 -4.66
C HIS A 43 -17.18 -15.44 -5.05
N TYR A 44 -16.66 -14.44 -5.75
CA TYR A 44 -17.53 -13.48 -6.44
C TYR A 44 -17.08 -13.21 -7.88
N SER A 45 -16.24 -14.09 -8.44
CA SER A 45 -15.75 -13.93 -9.82
C SER A 45 -16.87 -13.90 -10.87
N TRP A 46 -18.00 -14.57 -10.62
CA TRP A 46 -19.17 -14.49 -11.52
C TRP A 46 -19.88 -13.13 -11.47
N LEU A 47 -19.60 -12.29 -10.47
CA LEU A 47 -20.08 -10.91 -10.37
C LEU A 47 -19.05 -9.89 -10.89
N ALA A 48 -17.96 -10.33 -11.55
CA ALA A 48 -16.88 -9.45 -11.98
C ALA A 48 -17.33 -8.35 -12.94
N PHE A 49 -18.33 -8.63 -13.77
CA PHE A 49 -18.86 -7.71 -14.77
C PHE A 49 -20.26 -7.18 -14.42
N GLU A 50 -20.72 -7.45 -13.20
CA GLU A 50 -22.01 -6.93 -12.72
C GLU A 50 -21.89 -5.43 -12.43
N TRP A 51 -22.76 -4.61 -13.00
CA TRP A 51 -22.66 -3.14 -12.91
C TRP A 51 -22.68 -2.68 -11.45
N PHE A 52 -23.60 -3.23 -10.66
CA PHE A 52 -23.76 -2.95 -9.24
C PHE A 52 -22.64 -3.51 -8.36
N ASN A 53 -21.65 -4.17 -8.96
CA ASN A 53 -20.43 -4.58 -8.28
C ASN A 53 -19.24 -3.67 -8.62
N LEU A 54 -19.36 -2.71 -9.56
CA LEU A 54 -18.30 -1.82 -10.01
C LEU A 54 -18.42 -0.43 -9.38
N PHE A 55 -17.37 -0.02 -8.66
CA PHE A 55 -17.33 1.21 -7.88
C PHE A 55 -16.14 2.07 -8.29
N LEU A 56 -16.31 3.38 -8.28
CA LEU A 56 -15.19 4.31 -8.42
C LEU A 56 -14.49 4.46 -7.06
N ILE A 57 -13.36 3.78 -6.87
CA ILE A 57 -12.64 3.73 -5.59
C ILE A 57 -11.23 4.27 -5.80
N CYS A 58 -10.78 5.19 -4.94
CA CYS A 58 -9.41 5.71 -5.05
C CYS A 58 -8.40 4.63 -4.65
N ARG A 59 -7.16 4.73 -5.15
CA ARG A 59 -6.09 3.77 -4.83
C ARG A 59 -5.91 3.53 -3.34
N ARG A 60 -6.11 4.55 -2.50
CA ARG A 60 -6.01 4.43 -1.03
C ARG A 60 -7.08 3.51 -0.47
N CYS A 61 -8.35 3.77 -0.79
CA CYS A 61 -9.47 2.95 -0.33
C CYS A 61 -9.42 1.54 -0.93
N GLN A 62 -8.97 1.40 -2.18
CA GLN A 62 -8.76 0.09 -2.80
C GLN A 62 -7.66 -0.71 -2.08
N ARG A 63 -6.52 -0.07 -1.75
CA ARG A 63 -5.43 -0.68 -0.97
C ARG A 63 -5.87 -1.06 0.45
N ALA A 64 -6.66 -0.22 1.11
CA ALA A 64 -7.17 -0.49 2.46
C ALA A 64 -8.17 -1.64 2.47
N LYS A 65 -9.10 -1.66 1.51
CA LYS A 65 -10.10 -2.72 1.33
C LYS A 65 -9.44 -4.07 0.97
N GLY A 66 -8.54 -4.08 -0.01
CA GLY A 66 -7.97 -5.30 -0.57
C GLY A 66 -9.03 -6.32 -0.97
N VAL A 67 -8.84 -7.57 -0.54
CA VAL A 67 -9.79 -8.69 -0.71
C VAL A 67 -10.72 -8.88 0.48
N HIS A 68 -10.69 -7.97 1.45
CA HIS A 68 -11.55 -8.07 2.62
C HIS A 68 -12.97 -7.64 2.28
N PHE A 69 -13.91 -8.56 2.55
CA PHE A 69 -15.33 -8.30 2.42
C PHE A 69 -16.08 -9.02 3.53
N PRO A 70 -16.14 -8.43 4.74
CA PRO A 70 -16.77 -9.05 5.90
C PRO A 70 -18.30 -9.12 5.73
N VAL A 71 -18.91 -10.21 6.19
CA VAL A 71 -20.33 -10.51 6.04
C VAL A 71 -20.86 -11.06 7.35
N ALA A 72 -22.05 -10.65 7.78
CA ALA A 72 -22.58 -11.01 9.11
C ALA A 72 -23.09 -12.47 9.21
N ASP A 73 -23.86 -12.92 8.22
CA ASP A 73 -24.65 -14.16 8.30
C ASP A 73 -24.24 -15.22 7.25
N GLY A 74 -22.99 -15.15 6.80
CA GLY A 74 -22.47 -16.00 5.73
C GLY A 74 -22.72 -15.43 4.34
N ARG A 75 -22.02 -15.99 3.36
CA ARG A 75 -22.00 -15.50 1.98
C ARG A 75 -23.10 -16.12 1.15
N ALA A 76 -23.53 -15.43 0.11
CA ALA A 76 -24.49 -15.94 -0.87
C ALA A 76 -23.99 -17.23 -1.53
N ARG A 77 -24.91 -18.05 -2.02
CA ARG A 77 -24.53 -19.29 -2.73
C ARG A 77 -23.80 -18.99 -4.05
N PHE A 78 -22.91 -19.91 -4.43
CA PHE A 78 -22.16 -19.82 -5.70
C PHE A 78 -23.11 -19.74 -6.91
N LEU A 79 -22.85 -18.80 -7.83
CA LEU A 79 -23.68 -18.53 -9.03
C LEU A 79 -25.12 -18.08 -8.74
N ALA A 80 -25.41 -17.58 -7.54
CA ALA A 80 -26.64 -16.83 -7.29
C ALA A 80 -26.75 -15.63 -8.23
N THR A 81 -27.97 -15.30 -8.63
CA THR A 81 -28.24 -14.04 -9.34
C THR A 81 -27.94 -12.86 -8.42
N PHE A 82 -27.66 -11.67 -8.97
CA PHE A 82 -27.33 -10.52 -8.13
C PHE A 82 -28.46 -10.15 -7.15
N ASP A 83 -29.71 -10.34 -7.54
CA ASP A 83 -30.88 -10.15 -6.67
C ASP A 83 -30.89 -11.18 -5.54
N GLU A 84 -30.63 -12.45 -5.82
CA GLU A 84 -30.51 -13.49 -4.79
C GLU A 84 -29.37 -13.17 -3.82
N VAL A 85 -28.22 -12.73 -4.32
CA VAL A 85 -27.08 -12.32 -3.49
C VAL A 85 -27.47 -11.21 -2.51
N LYS A 86 -28.25 -10.21 -2.95
CA LYS A 86 -28.73 -9.13 -2.07
C LYS A 86 -29.64 -9.62 -0.93
N HIS A 87 -30.34 -10.73 -1.11
CA HIS A 87 -31.24 -11.29 -0.11
C HIS A 87 -30.56 -12.31 0.81
N GLU A 88 -29.58 -13.06 0.28
CA GLU A 88 -28.86 -14.10 1.02
C GLU A 88 -27.69 -13.56 1.84
N GLU A 89 -27.12 -12.42 1.43
CA GLU A 89 -25.89 -11.89 2.01
C GLU A 89 -26.10 -10.56 2.74
N ALA A 90 -25.57 -10.46 3.96
CA ALA A 90 -25.56 -9.23 4.75
C ALA A 90 -24.14 -8.65 4.85
N PRO A 91 -23.68 -7.86 3.86
CA PRO A 91 -22.33 -7.29 3.89
C PRO A 91 -22.17 -6.28 5.03
N LEU A 92 -21.01 -6.30 5.69
CA LEU A 92 -20.65 -5.36 6.75
C LEU A 92 -19.92 -4.11 6.22
N LEU A 93 -19.66 -4.05 4.91
CA LEU A 93 -19.21 -2.82 4.26
C LEU A 93 -20.43 -2.02 3.81
N ILE A 94 -20.45 -0.72 4.02
CA ILE A 94 -21.50 0.16 3.47
C ILE A 94 -21.43 0.07 1.94
N ASP A 95 -22.57 -0.14 1.29
CA ASP A 95 -22.74 0.01 -0.15
C ASP A 95 -23.35 1.38 -0.45
N PRO A 96 -22.58 2.41 -0.86
CA PRO A 96 -23.10 3.73 -1.21
C PRO A 96 -24.23 3.77 -2.24
N THR A 97 -24.42 2.71 -3.04
CA THR A 97 -25.46 2.65 -4.08
C THR A 97 -26.77 2.06 -3.56
N SER A 98 -26.73 1.27 -2.48
CA SER A 98 -27.90 0.58 -1.91
C SER A 98 -28.23 1.06 -0.48
N ASP A 99 -27.20 1.29 0.34
CA ASP A 99 -27.30 1.79 1.70
C ASP A 99 -27.31 3.33 1.71
N ASN A 100 -27.86 3.91 2.77
CA ASN A 100 -27.71 5.33 3.04
C ASN A 100 -26.48 5.56 3.95
N PRO A 101 -25.35 6.12 3.48
CA PRO A 101 -24.17 6.31 4.32
C PRO A 101 -24.44 7.15 5.57
N SER A 102 -25.37 8.11 5.50
CA SER A 102 -25.75 8.96 6.64
C SER A 102 -26.49 8.22 7.75
N SER A 103 -27.01 7.00 7.54
CA SER A 103 -27.55 6.18 8.63
C SER A 103 -26.44 5.44 9.42
N HIS A 104 -25.22 5.40 8.86
CA HIS A 104 -24.11 4.61 9.38
C HIS A 104 -22.92 5.46 9.85
N LEU A 105 -22.72 6.64 9.28
CA LEU A 105 -21.58 7.52 9.53
C LEU A 105 -22.00 8.88 10.06
N ASN A 106 -21.13 9.49 10.86
CA ASN A 106 -21.15 10.87 11.34
C ASN A 106 -19.79 11.50 11.08
N TYR A 107 -19.75 12.80 10.83
CA TYR A 107 -18.51 13.55 10.67
C TYR A 107 -18.40 14.67 11.69
N LEU A 108 -17.21 14.89 12.24
CA LEU A 108 -16.91 16.08 13.05
C LEU A 108 -16.49 17.24 12.14
N SER A 109 -16.72 18.46 12.61
CA SER A 109 -16.22 19.68 11.96
C SER A 109 -14.70 19.73 11.81
N SER A 110 -13.97 18.93 12.59
CA SER A 110 -12.51 18.77 12.51
C SER A 110 -12.03 17.69 11.52
N GLY A 111 -12.95 17.09 10.75
CA GLY A 111 -12.64 16.18 9.66
C GLY A 111 -12.66 14.69 9.98
N GLU A 112 -12.82 14.28 11.24
CA GLU A 112 -12.89 12.86 11.61
C GLU A 112 -14.26 12.24 11.28
N CYS A 113 -14.23 10.99 10.80
CA CYS A 113 -15.39 10.15 10.51
C CYS A 113 -15.63 9.14 11.64
N PHE A 114 -16.87 9.02 12.08
CA PHE A 114 -17.27 8.10 13.14
C PHE A 114 -18.44 7.22 12.71
N PRO A 115 -18.47 5.96 13.14
CA PRO A 115 -19.67 5.16 13.01
C PRO A 115 -20.78 5.69 13.94
N LYS A 116 -22.03 5.68 13.48
CA LYS A 116 -23.20 5.90 14.32
C LYS A 116 -23.35 4.77 15.35
N GLN A 117 -23.95 5.09 16.50
CA GLN A 117 -24.21 4.10 17.55
C GLN A 117 -25.01 2.91 16.97
N HIS A 118 -24.58 1.70 17.31
CA HIS A 118 -25.14 0.43 16.83
C HIS A 118 -24.96 0.11 15.32
N SER A 119 -24.20 0.91 14.56
CA SER A 119 -23.90 0.57 13.17
C SER A 119 -22.64 -0.30 13.06
N SER A 120 -22.84 -1.62 13.00
CA SER A 120 -21.76 -2.57 12.65
C SER A 120 -21.18 -2.27 11.27
N LYS A 121 -22.05 -1.99 10.28
CA LYS A 121 -21.62 -1.58 8.92
C LYS A 121 -20.69 -0.35 8.94
N GLY A 122 -21.11 0.70 9.65
CA GLY A 122 -20.32 1.93 9.77
C GLY A 122 -18.97 1.67 10.43
N ARG A 123 -18.96 0.88 11.50
CA ARG A 123 -17.72 0.57 12.23
C ARG A 123 -16.73 -0.18 11.35
N THR A 124 -17.18 -1.26 10.72
CA THR A 124 -16.35 -2.06 9.81
C THR A 124 -15.85 -1.21 8.64
N THR A 125 -16.69 -0.32 8.08
CA THR A 125 -16.29 0.54 6.95
C THR A 125 -15.22 1.55 7.35
N VAL A 126 -15.37 2.23 8.50
CA VAL A 126 -14.39 3.21 9.01
C VAL A 126 -13.05 2.54 9.32
N GLU A 127 -13.08 1.38 9.99
CA GLU A 127 -11.89 0.63 10.38
C GLU A 127 -11.19 0.00 9.17
N LEU A 128 -11.94 -0.68 8.28
CA LEU A 128 -11.36 -1.39 7.14
C LEU A 128 -10.77 -0.44 6.09
N LEU A 129 -11.45 0.68 5.81
CA LEU A 129 -11.00 1.64 4.81
C LEU A 129 -10.09 2.72 5.40
N ASP A 130 -9.80 2.67 6.70
CA ASP A 130 -8.98 3.66 7.41
C ASP A 130 -9.43 5.10 7.09
N LEU A 131 -10.72 5.39 7.27
CA LEU A 131 -11.33 6.69 6.87
C LEU A 131 -10.87 7.89 7.70
N ASN A 132 -10.04 7.64 8.72
CA ASN A 132 -9.43 8.61 9.62
C ASN A 132 -7.90 8.68 9.45
N ASP A 133 -7.42 8.42 8.24
CA ASP A 133 -6.05 8.75 7.86
C ASP A 133 -5.79 10.26 8.00
N ARG A 134 -4.55 10.63 8.34
CA ARG A 134 -4.18 12.03 8.64
C ARG A 134 -4.40 12.97 7.47
N GLU A 135 -4.10 12.54 6.23
CA GLU A 135 -4.30 13.35 5.03
C GLU A 135 -5.80 13.56 4.80
N LEU A 136 -6.60 12.49 4.91
CA LEU A 136 -8.05 12.56 4.75
C LEU A 136 -8.73 13.44 5.79
N ILE A 137 -8.32 13.37 7.06
CA ILE A 137 -8.87 14.25 8.10
C ILE A 137 -8.59 15.69 7.73
N HIS A 138 -7.38 16.02 7.28
CA HIS A 138 -7.01 17.38 6.92
C HIS A 138 -7.79 17.90 5.72
N GLU A 139 -7.81 17.16 4.60
CA GLU A 139 -8.56 17.55 3.40
C GLU A 139 -10.06 17.68 3.67
N ARG A 140 -10.62 16.76 4.46
CA ARG A 140 -12.04 16.81 4.85
C ARG A 140 -12.34 17.99 5.77
N ALA A 141 -11.46 18.28 6.74
CA ALA A 141 -11.61 19.43 7.63
C ALA A 141 -11.60 20.74 6.84
N GLU A 142 -10.69 20.90 5.87
CA GLU A 142 -10.63 22.07 5.00
C GLU A 142 -11.92 22.24 4.18
N ALA A 143 -12.42 21.14 3.59
CA ALA A 143 -13.69 21.16 2.84
C ALA A 143 -14.89 21.54 3.74
N ILE A 144 -14.95 21.00 4.96
CA ILE A 144 -16.00 21.31 5.93
C ILE A 144 -15.91 22.76 6.39
N GLU A 145 -14.71 23.25 6.71
CA GLU A 145 -14.49 24.63 7.14
C GLU A 145 -14.93 25.62 6.06
N ASN A 146 -14.55 25.36 4.80
CA ASN A 146 -15.00 26.15 3.65
C ASN A 146 -16.54 26.14 3.53
N ALA A 147 -17.19 24.98 3.69
CA ALA A 147 -18.65 24.88 3.67
C ALA A 147 -19.31 25.67 4.80
N ILE A 148 -18.75 25.60 6.02
CA ILE A 148 -19.24 26.35 7.19
C ILE A 148 -19.08 27.87 6.95
N LEU A 149 -17.96 28.31 6.36
CA LEU A 149 -17.71 29.72 6.06
C LEU A 149 -18.75 30.28 5.07
N VAL A 150 -19.04 29.54 3.99
CA VAL A 150 -20.08 29.92 3.02
C VAL A 150 -21.45 29.96 3.68
N TRP A 151 -21.78 28.94 4.48
CA TRP A 151 -23.05 28.88 5.21
C TRP A 151 -23.23 30.03 6.19
N ARG A 152 -22.20 30.35 6.98
CA ARG A 152 -22.20 31.49 7.90
C ARG A 152 -22.34 32.82 7.16
N GLY A 153 -21.64 32.98 6.03
CA GLY A 153 -21.78 34.16 5.17
C GLY A 153 -23.21 34.37 4.67
N ALA A 154 -23.92 33.29 4.34
CA ALA A 154 -25.31 33.34 3.92
C ALA A 154 -26.29 33.66 5.07
N ILE A 155 -26.08 33.06 6.25
CA ILE A 155 -26.86 33.36 7.46
C ILE A 155 -26.75 34.85 7.82
N GLU A 156 -25.53 35.40 7.80
CA GLU A 156 -25.27 36.80 8.13
C GLU A 156 -25.72 37.78 7.04
N GLY A 157 -26.18 37.29 5.89
CA GLY A 157 -26.59 38.12 4.75
C GLY A 157 -25.44 38.83 4.05
N ARG A 158 -24.20 38.37 4.24
CA ARG A 158 -23.02 38.93 3.57
C ARG A 158 -22.94 38.50 2.11
N ASN A 159 -23.28 37.24 1.84
CA ASN A 159 -23.23 36.62 0.51
C ASN A 159 -24.49 35.80 0.25
N GLU A 160 -24.90 35.68 -1.01
CA GLU A 160 -25.90 34.69 -1.40
C GLU A 160 -25.29 33.28 -1.41
N LEU A 161 -26.13 32.27 -1.16
CA LEU A 161 -25.70 30.89 -1.13
C LEU A 161 -25.59 30.34 -2.57
N PRO A 162 -24.43 29.82 -3.00
CA PRO A 162 -24.22 29.37 -4.39
C PRO A 162 -25.23 28.30 -4.84
N GLU A 163 -25.60 28.31 -6.12
CA GLU A 163 -26.54 27.33 -6.70
C GLU A 163 -25.99 25.89 -6.69
N ASP A 164 -24.68 25.74 -6.68
CA ASP A 164 -23.95 24.46 -6.66
C ASP A 164 -23.45 24.08 -5.26
N PHE A 165 -23.83 24.83 -4.22
CA PHE A 165 -23.37 24.61 -2.85
C PHE A 165 -23.65 23.18 -2.37
N LEU A 166 -22.58 22.47 -1.97
CA LEU A 166 -22.59 21.05 -1.59
C LEU A 166 -23.05 20.07 -2.68
N LEU A 167 -23.24 20.52 -3.92
CA LEU A 167 -23.55 19.66 -5.07
C LEU A 167 -22.27 19.19 -5.78
N MET A 168 -21.27 20.07 -5.84
CA MET A 168 -19.97 19.82 -6.46
C MET A 168 -18.86 19.78 -5.40
N GLY A 169 -17.68 19.29 -5.81
CA GLY A 169 -16.49 19.21 -4.96
C GLY A 169 -16.36 17.90 -4.17
N SER A 170 -15.24 17.78 -3.44
CA SER A 170 -14.92 16.61 -2.61
C SER A 170 -15.60 16.67 -1.24
N PHE A 171 -15.77 15.50 -0.60
CA PHE A 171 -16.29 15.38 0.78
C PHE A 171 -17.71 15.93 1.01
N ARG A 172 -18.56 15.90 -0.02
CA ARG A 172 -19.94 16.42 -0.02
C ARG A 172 -20.80 15.83 1.08
N GLY A 173 -20.73 14.52 1.31
CA GLY A 173 -21.48 13.82 2.35
C GLY A 173 -21.05 14.27 3.74
N ALA A 174 -19.74 14.47 3.95
CA ALA A 174 -19.22 14.99 5.21
C ALA A 174 -19.66 16.44 5.47
N CYS A 175 -19.55 17.31 4.47
CA CYS A 175 -20.00 18.70 4.58
C CYS A 175 -21.51 18.79 4.86
N ARG A 176 -22.33 17.99 4.16
CA ARG A 176 -23.79 17.94 4.41
C ARG A 176 -24.12 17.40 5.80
N ASP A 177 -23.42 16.38 6.30
CA ASP A 177 -23.68 15.86 7.65
C ASP A 177 -23.36 16.91 8.73
N VAL A 178 -22.22 17.60 8.62
CA VAL A 178 -21.86 18.66 9.58
C VAL A 178 -22.85 19.82 9.55
N LEU A 179 -23.26 20.27 8.35
CA LEU A 179 -24.27 21.32 8.22
C LEU A 179 -25.64 20.86 8.72
N ARG A 180 -26.06 19.63 8.42
CA ARG A 180 -27.30 19.05 8.96
C ARG A 180 -27.28 19.06 10.49
N ARG A 181 -26.18 18.63 11.11
CA ARG A 181 -26.03 18.63 12.58
C ARG A 181 -26.13 20.03 13.18
N SER A 182 -25.71 21.08 12.46
CA SER A 182 -25.92 22.47 12.90
C SER A 182 -27.38 22.92 12.84
N LEU A 183 -28.21 22.19 12.09
CA LEU A 183 -29.62 22.46 11.88
C LEU A 183 -30.56 21.58 12.70
N ASP A 184 -30.04 20.54 13.37
CA ASP A 184 -30.84 19.56 14.13
C ASP A 184 -31.66 20.26 15.24
N ASP A 185 -31.13 21.32 15.86
CA ASP A 185 -31.80 22.10 16.92
C ASP A 185 -32.97 22.99 16.41
N PHE A 186 -33.09 23.19 15.09
CA PHE A 186 -34.13 24.03 14.49
C PHE A 186 -35.38 23.26 14.07
N GLY A 187 -35.49 21.98 14.45
CA GLY A 187 -36.67 21.15 14.17
C GLY A 187 -36.93 20.94 12.68
N ILE A 188 -35.95 21.21 11.81
CA ILE A 188 -36.05 20.91 10.38
C ILE A 188 -36.06 19.40 10.26
N ALA A 189 -37.22 18.84 9.89
CA ALA A 189 -37.37 17.41 9.66
C ALA A 189 -36.26 16.89 8.75
N ASN A 190 -35.37 16.10 9.37
CA ASN A 190 -34.14 15.48 8.88
C ASN A 190 -34.08 15.47 7.34
N PRO A 191 -33.53 16.51 6.69
CA PRO A 191 -33.32 16.51 5.26
C PRO A 191 -32.49 15.28 4.88
N SER A 192 -32.97 14.49 3.92
CA SER A 192 -32.15 13.39 3.40
C SER A 192 -30.86 13.98 2.83
N ILE A 193 -29.73 13.64 3.44
CA ILE A 193 -28.38 14.06 3.02
C ILE A 193 -28.02 13.53 1.62
N ASN A 194 -28.71 12.46 1.19
CA ASN A 194 -28.43 11.78 -0.07
C ASN A 194 -28.91 12.58 -1.29
N SER A 195 -29.94 13.41 -1.14
CA SER A 195 -30.36 14.33 -2.21
C SER A 195 -29.78 15.71 -1.94
N GLY A 196 -28.56 15.95 -2.45
CA GLY A 196 -27.87 17.24 -2.30
C GLY A 196 -28.74 18.42 -2.73
N ARG A 197 -29.51 18.27 -3.83
CA ARG A 197 -30.44 19.31 -4.29
C ARG A 197 -31.60 19.54 -3.32
N ALA A 198 -32.21 18.49 -2.79
CA ALA A 198 -33.28 18.65 -1.80
C ALA A 198 -32.78 19.26 -0.49
N PHE A 199 -31.55 18.91 -0.08
CA PHE A 199 -30.88 19.55 1.07
C PHE A 199 -30.70 21.04 0.81
N LEU A 200 -30.12 21.41 -0.35
CA LEU A 200 -29.91 22.79 -0.78
C LEU A 200 -31.21 23.60 -0.81
N SER A 201 -32.26 23.08 -1.44
CA SER A 201 -33.57 23.76 -1.50
C SER A 201 -34.17 23.99 -0.12
N LYS A 202 -34.00 23.04 0.81
CA LYS A 202 -34.48 23.19 2.20
C LYS A 202 -33.73 24.27 2.96
N ILE A 203 -32.40 24.34 2.86
CA ILE A 203 -31.61 25.37 3.55
C ILE A 203 -31.84 26.76 2.93
N GLN A 204 -32.06 26.84 1.61
CA GLN A 204 -32.45 28.09 0.96
C GLN A 204 -33.82 28.58 1.44
N LEU A 205 -34.81 27.68 1.53
CA LEU A 205 -36.13 28.01 2.06
C LEU A 205 -36.07 28.46 3.53
N LEU A 206 -35.19 27.83 4.32
CA LEU A 206 -34.93 28.23 5.70
C LEU A 206 -34.38 29.66 5.76
N LEU A 207 -33.36 29.99 4.96
CA LEU A 207 -32.78 31.34 4.90
C LEU A 207 -33.80 32.40 4.46
N GLN A 208 -34.67 32.06 3.50
CA GLN A 208 -35.72 32.97 3.02
C GLN A 208 -36.79 33.26 4.09
N LYS A 209 -37.10 32.28 4.94
CA LYS A 209 -38.10 32.41 6.01
C LYS A 209 -37.53 32.90 7.34
N SER A 210 -36.20 32.89 7.49
CA SER A 210 -35.52 33.24 8.74
C SER A 210 -35.57 34.74 9.05
N GLU A 211 -35.97 35.08 10.27
CA GLU A 211 -35.84 36.43 10.80
C GLU A 211 -34.44 36.66 11.39
N ARG A 212 -34.16 37.89 11.85
CA ARG A 212 -32.85 38.24 12.44
C ARG A 212 -32.49 37.33 13.63
N ASP A 213 -33.45 37.10 14.52
CA ASP A 213 -33.27 36.25 15.69
C ASP A 213 -32.99 34.79 15.31
N ASP A 214 -33.62 34.28 14.23
CA ASP A 214 -33.36 32.93 13.72
C ASP A 214 -31.94 32.81 13.18
N ARG A 215 -31.47 33.82 12.45
CA ARG A 215 -30.11 33.87 11.91
C ARG A 215 -29.05 33.95 13.01
N GLU A 216 -29.28 34.75 14.04
CA GLU A 216 -28.39 34.82 15.21
C GLU A 216 -28.32 33.47 15.93
N ARG A 217 -29.46 32.78 16.10
CA ARG A 217 -29.49 31.41 16.64
C ARG A 217 -28.73 30.43 15.75
N MET A 218 -28.90 30.48 14.42
CA MET A 218 -28.19 29.59 13.50
C MET A 218 -26.67 29.77 13.60
N SER A 219 -26.20 31.02 13.72
CA SER A 219 -24.78 31.31 13.92
C SER A 219 -24.28 30.71 15.24
N ALA A 220 -25.03 30.90 16.33
CA ALA A 220 -24.71 30.33 17.64
C ALA A 220 -24.69 28.79 17.62
N ALA A 221 -25.59 28.15 16.87
CA ALA A 221 -25.62 26.69 16.72
C ALA A 221 -24.38 26.14 16.02
N ILE A 222 -23.84 26.86 15.03
CA ILE A 222 -22.56 26.50 14.39
C ILE A 222 -21.42 26.55 15.42
N GLU A 223 -21.35 27.61 16.23
CA GLU A 223 -20.31 27.75 17.26
C GLU A 223 -20.42 26.66 18.33
N LEU A 224 -21.63 26.36 18.80
CA LEU A 224 -21.90 25.28 19.76
C LEU A 224 -21.48 23.92 19.19
N LEU A 225 -21.79 23.66 17.91
CA LEU A 225 -21.37 22.44 17.23
C LEU A 225 -19.84 22.33 17.18
N GLN A 226 -19.13 23.39 16.77
CA GLN A 226 -17.67 23.39 16.68
C GLN A 226 -17.01 23.19 18.05
N ASN A 227 -17.56 23.79 19.11
CA ASN A 227 -17.07 23.60 20.48
C ASN A 227 -17.33 22.19 21.02
N SER A 228 -18.50 21.64 20.72
CA SER A 228 -18.87 20.25 21.05
C SER A 228 -17.95 19.25 20.35
N ASP A 229 -17.69 19.45 19.06
CA ASP A 229 -16.81 18.59 18.26
C ASP A 229 -15.36 18.66 18.74
N ARG A 230 -14.85 19.85 19.07
CA ARG A 230 -13.52 20.02 19.67
C ARG A 230 -13.38 19.24 20.99
N SER A 231 -14.44 19.26 21.81
CA SER A 231 -14.47 18.52 23.08
C SER A 231 -14.49 17.01 22.84
N ARG A 232 -15.28 16.53 21.86
CA ARG A 232 -15.32 15.11 21.45
C ARG A 232 -13.97 14.62 20.94
N ARG A 233 -13.27 15.42 20.14
CA ARG A 233 -11.92 15.11 19.65
C ARG A 233 -10.92 14.99 20.80
N ALA A 234 -10.90 15.95 21.73
CA ALA A 234 -10.00 15.93 22.88
C ALA A 234 -10.21 14.70 23.79
N GLU A 235 -11.46 14.28 24.00
CA GLU A 235 -11.77 13.06 24.75
C GLU A 235 -11.26 11.80 24.02
N LEU A 236 -11.32 11.78 22.69
CA LEU A 236 -10.82 10.66 21.89
C LEU A 236 -9.29 10.55 21.93
N ASP A 237 -8.60 11.69 21.81
CA ASP A 237 -7.13 11.74 21.90
C ASP A 237 -6.66 11.21 23.27
N ARG A 238 -7.39 11.55 24.35
CA ARG A 238 -7.13 11.00 25.69
C ARG A 238 -7.35 9.49 25.76
N ARG A 239 -8.45 8.97 25.22
CA ARG A 239 -8.74 7.52 25.23
C ARG A 239 -7.71 6.72 24.44
N THR A 240 -7.30 7.22 23.28
CA THR A 240 -6.26 6.60 22.46
C THR A 240 -4.92 6.57 23.20
N SER A 241 -4.57 7.67 23.88
CA SER A 241 -3.35 7.76 24.70
C SER A 241 -3.36 6.77 25.86
N LEU A 242 -4.50 6.65 26.57
CA LEU A 242 -4.67 5.70 27.68
C LEU A 242 -4.67 4.22 27.24
N GLN A 243 -5.18 3.92 26.04
CA GLN A 243 -5.09 2.57 25.47
C GLN A 243 -3.65 2.20 25.07
N LEU A 244 -2.86 3.17 24.57
CA LEU A 244 -1.44 2.95 24.30
C LEU A 244 -0.67 2.66 25.59
N ASP A 245 -0.94 3.37 26.69
CA ASP A 245 -0.29 3.15 27.97
C ASP A 245 -0.67 1.78 28.60
N GLY A 246 -1.90 1.32 28.41
CA GLY A 246 -2.37 0.01 28.88
C GLY A 246 -1.79 -1.19 28.10
N LEU A 247 -1.44 -1.01 26.83
CA LEU A 247 -0.88 -2.06 25.97
C LEU A 247 0.61 -2.34 26.24
N VAL A 248 1.32 -1.44 26.92
CA VAL A 248 2.73 -1.65 27.34
C VAL A 248 2.84 -2.65 28.50
N ALA A 249 1.77 -2.86 29.29
CA ALA A 249 1.83 -3.65 30.51
C ALA A 249 1.48 -5.15 30.36
N VAL A 250 0.98 -5.61 29.21
CA VAL A 250 0.41 -6.98 29.05
C VAL A 250 1.23 -7.89 28.11
N GLN A 251 2.32 -7.41 27.51
CA GLN A 251 3.18 -8.24 26.66
C GLN A 251 4.22 -9.04 27.47
N SER A 252 3.76 -9.94 28.35
CA SER A 252 4.62 -10.97 28.94
C SER A 252 3.89 -12.28 29.19
N SER A 253 3.40 -12.94 28.13
CA SER A 253 3.33 -14.41 28.02
C SER A 253 2.40 -14.83 26.88
N ALA A 254 2.94 -14.96 25.67
CA ALA A 254 2.55 -15.95 24.66
C ALA A 254 3.34 -15.67 23.38
N GLN A 255 4.15 -16.64 22.94
CA GLN A 255 4.65 -16.64 21.56
C GLN A 255 3.48 -16.97 20.63
N PRO A 256 3.26 -16.12 19.63
CA PRO A 256 3.37 -16.55 18.24
C PRO A 256 4.41 -15.67 17.53
N GLN A 257 5.10 -16.25 16.54
CA GLN A 257 6.11 -15.56 15.74
C GLN A 257 5.55 -14.24 15.20
N ALA A 258 6.03 -13.13 15.76
CA ALA A 258 5.67 -11.79 15.36
C ALA A 258 6.03 -11.59 13.88
N ARG A 259 5.02 -11.55 13.00
CA ARG A 259 5.14 -10.82 11.73
C ARG A 259 5.47 -9.38 12.10
N GLN A 260 6.73 -8.98 11.95
CA GLN A 260 7.17 -7.60 12.15
C GLN A 260 6.26 -6.70 11.31
N VAL A 261 5.51 -5.81 11.97
CA VAL A 261 4.78 -4.73 11.30
C VAL A 261 5.84 -3.77 10.78
N LEU A 262 6.32 -4.03 9.56
CA LEU A 262 7.27 -3.15 8.89
C LEU A 262 6.58 -1.81 8.64
N LYS A 263 7.25 -0.72 9.04
CA LYS A 263 6.73 0.64 8.96
C LYS A 263 6.35 0.96 7.51
N LYS A 264 5.30 1.76 7.30
CA LYS A 264 4.89 2.23 5.96
C LYS A 264 5.87 3.33 5.50
N GLY A 265 6.09 3.47 4.18
CA GLY A 265 6.93 4.54 3.60
C GLY A 265 7.61 4.21 2.28
N GLU A 266 7.47 5.10 1.30
CA GLU A 266 8.21 5.07 0.02
C GLU A 266 9.55 5.81 0.17
N ILE A 267 10.57 5.38 -0.58
CA ILE A 267 11.89 6.01 -0.57
C ILE A 267 11.80 7.35 -1.29
N ALA A 268 12.17 8.43 -0.60
CA ALA A 268 12.19 9.79 -1.14
C ALA A 268 13.60 10.19 -1.62
N SER A 269 14.65 9.85 -0.88
CA SER A 269 16.03 10.12 -1.28
C SER A 269 17.03 9.17 -0.62
N LEU A 270 18.21 9.08 -1.24
CA LEU A 270 19.33 8.27 -0.80
C LEU A 270 20.54 9.17 -0.61
N HIS A 271 21.28 8.99 0.48
CA HIS A 271 22.52 9.71 0.72
C HIS A 271 23.61 8.72 1.14
N VAL A 272 24.70 8.66 0.39
CA VAL A 272 25.80 7.71 0.61
C VAL A 272 27.12 8.48 0.66
N THR A 273 27.88 8.29 1.74
CA THR A 273 29.16 8.97 1.94
C THR A 273 30.26 7.99 2.31
N ASN A 274 31.46 8.23 1.77
CA ASN A 274 32.69 7.48 2.05
C ASN A 274 32.53 5.95 1.91
N PHE A 275 31.84 5.51 0.87
CA PHE A 275 31.49 4.12 0.64
C PHE A 275 32.16 3.62 -0.66
N ARG A 276 33.20 2.78 -0.55
CA ARG A 276 34.02 2.27 -1.66
C ARG A 276 34.41 3.36 -2.68
N ALA A 277 33.77 3.37 -3.86
CA ALA A 277 34.05 4.31 -4.94
C ALA A 277 33.33 5.68 -4.78
N ILE A 278 32.44 5.82 -3.80
CA ILE A 278 31.58 6.99 -3.59
C ILE A 278 32.17 7.89 -2.51
N ASP A 279 32.44 9.16 -2.84
CA ASP A 279 32.85 10.18 -1.88
C ASP A 279 31.64 10.68 -1.09
N ASP A 280 30.69 11.26 -1.81
CA ASP A 280 29.45 11.83 -1.32
C ASP A 280 28.48 11.90 -2.50
N ILE A 281 27.29 11.30 -2.36
CA ILE A 281 26.25 11.37 -3.38
C ILE A 281 24.88 11.42 -2.70
N GLU A 282 24.05 12.34 -3.18
CA GLU A 282 22.62 12.40 -2.87
C GLU A 282 21.82 12.09 -4.14
N ILE A 283 20.96 11.09 -4.07
CA ILE A 283 20.12 10.66 -5.19
C ILE A 283 18.65 10.83 -4.78
N PRO A 284 17.93 11.81 -5.35
CA PRO A 284 16.50 11.94 -5.14
C PRO A 284 15.76 10.82 -5.89
N VAL A 285 14.78 10.21 -5.24
CA VAL A 285 13.87 9.23 -5.84
C VAL A 285 12.53 9.94 -6.05
N PRO A 286 12.13 10.22 -7.30
CA PRO A 286 10.93 11.00 -7.56
C PRO A 286 9.68 10.23 -7.16
N LEU A 287 8.88 10.83 -6.27
CA LEU A 287 7.61 10.30 -5.75
C LEU A 287 6.46 10.41 -6.79
N LYS A 288 6.56 11.33 -7.76
CA LYS A 288 5.56 11.54 -8.82
C LYS A 288 6.15 11.29 -10.20
N ARG A 289 5.54 10.40 -10.99
CA ARG A 289 5.78 10.27 -12.45
C ARG A 289 4.47 10.03 -13.20
N SER A 290 4.47 10.41 -14.48
CA SER A 290 3.30 10.57 -15.35
C SER A 290 2.36 9.35 -15.40
N GLU A 291 1.09 9.63 -15.68
CA GLU A 291 -0.09 8.74 -15.76
C GLU A 291 0.09 7.37 -16.47
N LYS A 292 1.22 7.15 -17.15
CA LYS A 292 1.49 5.94 -17.96
C LYS A 292 2.46 4.94 -17.34
N SER A 293 3.13 5.22 -16.21
CA SER A 293 4.14 4.28 -15.68
C SER A 293 4.13 4.12 -14.15
N GLY A 294 3.31 3.17 -13.67
CA GLY A 294 3.32 2.49 -12.36
C GLY A 294 4.25 2.97 -11.22
N VAL A 295 4.90 2.01 -10.54
CA VAL A 295 5.68 2.20 -9.30
C VAL A 295 6.98 2.95 -9.56
N SER A 296 7.45 3.70 -8.54
CA SER A 296 8.77 4.31 -8.55
C SER A 296 9.85 3.24 -8.78
N CYS A 297 10.72 3.47 -9.76
CA CYS A 297 11.83 2.58 -10.02
C CYS A 297 12.99 3.41 -10.57
N LEU A 298 14.10 3.32 -9.83
CA LEU A 298 15.34 4.02 -10.10
C LEU A 298 16.27 3.11 -10.89
N LEU A 299 16.63 3.52 -12.10
CA LEU A 299 17.65 2.86 -12.90
C LEU A 299 18.95 3.66 -12.79
N LEU A 300 19.99 3.05 -12.23
CA LEU A 300 21.32 3.65 -12.13
C LEU A 300 22.10 3.34 -13.41
N LEU A 301 22.28 4.35 -14.26
CA LEU A 301 23.06 4.27 -15.51
C LEU A 301 24.42 4.95 -15.33
N GLY A 302 25.46 4.37 -15.92
CA GLY A 302 26.81 4.93 -15.91
C GLY A 302 27.84 3.93 -16.41
N GLU A 303 29.08 4.38 -16.59
CA GLU A 303 30.21 3.54 -17.00
C GLU A 303 30.58 2.49 -15.93
N ASN A 304 31.45 1.54 -16.27
CA ASN A 304 31.96 0.59 -15.27
C ASN A 304 32.77 1.34 -14.20
N SER A 305 32.75 0.82 -12.97
CA SER A 305 33.50 1.39 -11.82
C SER A 305 33.02 2.72 -11.24
N VAL A 306 31.90 3.29 -11.72
CA VAL A 306 31.31 4.52 -11.15
C VAL A 306 30.55 4.32 -9.82
N GLY A 307 30.49 3.09 -9.31
CA GLY A 307 29.87 2.78 -8.01
C GLY A 307 28.40 2.37 -8.04
N LYS A 308 27.85 1.91 -9.17
CA LYS A 308 26.45 1.43 -9.27
C LYS A 308 26.14 0.31 -8.25
N SER A 309 26.92 -0.78 -8.28
CA SER A 309 26.81 -1.90 -7.34
C SER A 309 27.07 -1.48 -5.88
N THR A 310 27.98 -0.52 -5.70
CA THR A 310 28.28 0.08 -4.39
C THR A 310 27.06 0.80 -3.82
N CYS A 311 26.36 1.58 -4.64
CA CYS A 311 25.14 2.27 -4.23
C CYS A 311 24.06 1.27 -3.81
N LEU A 312 23.84 0.20 -4.57
CA LEU A 312 22.88 -0.86 -4.20
C LEU A 312 23.25 -1.52 -2.86
N SER A 313 24.53 -1.81 -2.65
CA SER A 313 25.03 -2.39 -1.40
C SER A 313 24.81 -1.46 -0.20
N ALA A 314 25.02 -0.15 -0.37
CA ALA A 314 24.80 0.86 0.65
C ALA A 314 23.32 0.95 1.06
N VAL A 315 22.41 0.98 0.08
CA VAL A 315 20.96 0.98 0.32
C VAL A 315 20.53 -0.30 1.03
N ALA A 316 21.05 -1.46 0.62
CA ALA A 316 20.75 -2.73 1.26
C ALA A 316 21.09 -2.72 2.77
N LEU A 317 22.29 -2.24 3.15
CA LEU A 317 22.72 -2.17 4.54
C LEU A 317 21.88 -1.21 5.38
N ALA A 318 21.57 -0.03 4.83
CA ALA A 318 20.72 0.96 5.51
C ALA A 318 19.32 0.40 5.80
N LEU A 319 18.69 -0.29 4.83
CA LEU A 319 17.35 -0.85 5.00
C LEU A 319 17.31 -2.09 5.89
N LEU A 320 18.37 -2.91 5.85
CA LEU A 320 18.48 -4.17 6.60
C LEU A 320 18.60 -3.95 8.11
N GLY A 321 19.18 -2.83 8.54
CA GLY A 321 19.45 -2.51 9.93
C GLY A 321 20.71 -3.20 10.47
N THR A 322 21.23 -2.72 11.60
CA THR A 322 22.51 -3.17 12.16
C THR A 322 22.46 -4.61 12.67
N ARG A 323 21.34 -5.04 13.27
CA ARG A 323 21.15 -6.39 13.84
C ARG A 323 21.28 -7.49 12.78
N GLU A 324 20.63 -7.30 11.64
CA GLU A 324 20.69 -8.24 10.53
C GLU A 324 21.98 -8.07 9.73
N SER A 325 22.53 -6.84 9.66
CA SER A 325 23.84 -6.60 9.04
C SER A 325 24.91 -7.48 9.69
N HIS A 326 25.03 -7.54 11.03
CA HIS A 326 25.99 -8.42 11.72
C HIS A 326 25.92 -9.91 11.29
N ARG A 327 24.77 -10.38 10.79
CA ARG A 327 24.58 -11.76 10.31
C ARG A 327 25.13 -11.99 8.90
N LEU A 328 25.39 -10.93 8.12
CA LEU A 328 26.04 -11.02 6.80
C LEU A 328 27.48 -11.49 6.91
N LYS A 329 28.17 -11.18 8.02
CA LYS A 329 29.58 -11.54 8.26
C LYS A 329 30.52 -11.10 7.11
N ILE A 330 30.30 -9.91 6.58
CA ILE A 330 31.14 -9.31 5.54
C ILE A 330 32.28 -8.50 6.17
N PRO A 331 33.43 -8.32 5.48
CA PRO A 331 34.50 -7.45 5.93
C PRO A 331 34.08 -5.98 5.77
N TYR A 332 33.51 -5.37 6.82
CA TYR A 332 33.05 -3.97 6.79
C TYR A 332 34.17 -2.96 6.54
N GLY A 333 35.41 -3.29 6.91
CA GLY A 333 36.59 -2.49 6.57
C GLY A 333 36.73 -2.27 5.06
N ASP A 334 36.38 -3.26 4.24
CA ASP A 334 36.48 -3.19 2.77
C ASP A 334 35.37 -2.33 2.14
N LEU A 335 34.42 -1.83 2.94
CA LEU A 335 33.43 -0.85 2.51
C LEU A 335 33.97 0.57 2.56
N ALA A 336 35.01 0.83 3.36
CA ALA A 336 35.65 2.13 3.42
C ALA A 336 36.39 2.44 2.12
N ARG A 337 36.28 3.69 1.67
CA ARG A 337 37.06 4.18 0.53
C ARG A 337 38.55 4.25 0.89
N SER A 338 39.45 4.06 -0.06
CA SER A 338 40.89 4.38 0.14
C SER A 338 41.09 5.91 0.15
N ALA A 339 41.81 6.45 1.13
CA ALA A 339 42.11 7.89 1.19
C ALA A 339 43.15 8.33 0.16
N ALA A 340 44.04 7.42 -0.24
CA ALA A 340 45.05 7.68 -1.24
C ALA A 340 44.54 7.28 -2.63
N ARG A 341 44.79 8.13 -3.63
CA ARG A 341 44.49 7.83 -5.05
C ARG A 341 45.54 6.90 -5.67
N ASP A 342 46.71 6.83 -5.04
CA ASP A 342 47.92 6.21 -5.60
C ASP A 342 48.32 4.93 -4.83
N SER A 343 47.65 4.65 -3.71
CA SER A 343 47.84 3.46 -2.86
C SER A 343 46.50 2.95 -2.32
N TRP A 344 46.42 1.64 -2.08
CA TRP A 344 45.25 0.99 -1.47
C TRP A 344 45.41 0.97 0.05
N ASP A 345 45.19 2.14 0.66
CA ASP A 345 45.34 2.33 2.09
C ASP A 345 43.96 2.58 2.71
N VAL A 346 43.39 1.54 3.32
CA VAL A 346 42.06 1.58 3.98
C VAL A 346 42.12 2.31 5.34
N TRP A 347 43.21 3.04 5.63
CA TRP A 347 43.42 3.81 6.87
C TRP A 347 42.63 5.12 6.86
N VAL A 348 41.35 5.05 6.55
CA VAL A 348 40.46 6.20 6.50
C VAL A 348 39.77 6.34 7.84
N LYS A 349 39.97 7.50 8.49
CA LYS A 349 39.35 7.81 9.79
C LYS A 349 37.87 8.19 9.68
N LYS A 350 37.37 8.45 8.47
CA LYS A 350 35.97 8.85 8.25
C LYS A 350 35.05 7.64 8.32
N PRO A 351 33.86 7.75 8.96
CA PRO A 351 32.88 6.68 8.94
C PRO A 351 32.33 6.46 7.53
N VAL A 352 31.96 5.22 7.22
CA VAL A 352 31.17 4.87 6.02
C VAL A 352 29.71 5.10 6.38
N GLN A 353 28.94 5.87 5.61
CA GLN A 353 27.53 6.12 5.92
C GLN A 353 26.62 5.89 4.72
N ALA A 354 25.45 5.33 4.99
CA ALA A 354 24.36 5.19 4.05
C ALA A 354 23.06 5.56 4.77
N ARG A 355 22.30 6.51 4.21
CA ARG A 355 21.03 6.98 4.73
C ARG A 355 19.95 6.89 3.65
N VAL A 356 18.81 6.34 4.03
CA VAL A 356 17.62 6.23 3.18
C VAL A 356 16.51 7.02 3.84
N TYR A 357 16.04 8.06 3.15
CA TYR A 357 14.95 8.91 3.60
C TYR A 357 13.64 8.41 3.02
N PHE A 358 12.59 8.43 3.84
CA PHE A 358 11.24 8.06 3.45
C PHE A 358 10.33 9.28 3.50
N ASP A 359 9.32 9.31 2.65
CA ASP A 359 8.38 10.44 2.56
C ASP A 359 7.52 10.61 3.83
N ASP A 360 7.09 9.49 4.43
CA ASP A 360 6.18 9.47 5.57
C ASP A 360 6.89 9.32 6.94
N ARG A 361 8.23 9.32 6.97
CA ARG A 361 9.02 9.13 8.22
C ARG A 361 9.94 10.30 8.51
N LYS A 362 9.94 10.72 9.78
CA LYS A 362 10.88 11.74 10.29
C LYS A 362 12.32 11.24 10.42
N SER A 363 12.52 9.94 10.65
CA SER A 363 13.85 9.34 10.84
C SER A 363 14.24 8.49 9.62
N PRO A 364 15.42 8.73 9.02
CA PRO A 364 15.92 7.89 7.94
C PRO A 364 16.32 6.49 8.46
N ALA A 365 16.37 5.52 7.56
CA ALA A 365 17.11 4.29 7.82
C ALA A 365 18.60 4.59 7.64
N GLU A 366 19.39 4.36 8.69
CA GLU A 366 20.80 4.73 8.72
C GLU A 366 21.66 3.50 8.97
N PHE A 367 22.74 3.40 8.20
CA PHE A 367 23.85 2.50 8.43
C PHE A 367 25.13 3.33 8.48
N SER A 368 25.91 3.15 9.54
CA SER A 368 27.21 3.77 9.74
C SER A 368 28.21 2.72 10.18
N TYR A 369 29.40 2.70 9.60
CA TYR A 369 30.51 1.89 10.07
C TYR A 369 31.68 2.80 10.44
N ASP A 370 32.12 2.71 11.69
CA ASP A 370 33.29 3.41 12.21
C ASP A 370 34.53 2.51 12.03
N PRO A 371 35.45 2.84 11.10
CA PRO A 371 36.66 2.06 10.85
C PRO A 371 37.68 2.14 11.99
N VAL A 372 37.62 3.15 12.86
CA VAL A 372 38.51 3.31 14.01
C VAL A 372 38.06 2.41 15.16
N ARG A 373 36.75 2.38 15.43
CA ARG A 373 36.16 1.56 16.49
C ARG A 373 35.82 0.14 16.04
N ASN A 374 35.88 -0.12 14.73
CA ASN A 374 35.44 -1.37 14.09
C ASN A 374 34.01 -1.75 14.53
N ARG A 375 33.09 -0.77 14.47
CA ARG A 375 31.72 -0.92 14.98
C ARG A 375 30.71 -0.42 13.96
N ILE A 376 29.58 -1.15 13.87
CA ILE A 376 28.40 -0.75 13.11
C ILE A 376 27.45 0.00 14.04
N GLU A 377 26.95 1.13 13.56
CA GLU A 377 25.99 2.01 14.23
C GLU A 377 24.87 2.37 13.24
N GLY A 378 23.72 2.84 13.74
CA GLY A 378 22.56 3.20 12.92
C GLY A 378 21.28 2.52 13.39
N THR A 379 20.32 2.36 12.48
CA THR A 379 18.99 1.79 12.78
C THR A 379 19.12 0.30 13.14
N GLU A 380 18.66 -0.09 14.33
CA GLU A 380 18.82 -1.48 14.82
C GLU A 380 17.98 -2.50 14.04
N ASP A 381 16.69 -2.19 13.85
CA ASP A 381 15.71 -3.05 13.19
C ASP A 381 15.58 -2.76 11.69
N GLN A 382 15.05 -3.73 10.96
CA GLN A 382 14.73 -3.60 9.54
C GLN A 382 13.74 -2.46 9.29
N SER A 383 14.08 -1.59 8.34
CA SER A 383 13.23 -0.46 7.97
C SER A 383 12.24 -0.77 6.85
N ALA A 384 12.49 -1.83 6.06
CA ALA A 384 11.63 -2.39 5.01
C ALA A 384 12.06 -3.83 4.70
N VAL A 385 11.21 -4.63 4.03
CA VAL A 385 11.70 -5.87 3.40
C VAL A 385 12.57 -5.49 2.23
N VAL A 386 13.84 -5.88 2.31
CA VAL A 386 14.83 -5.67 1.26
C VAL A 386 15.26 -7.01 0.68
N LEU A 387 15.28 -7.07 -0.66
CA LEU A 387 15.72 -8.20 -1.46
C LEU A 387 16.88 -7.72 -2.34
N GLY A 388 17.97 -8.47 -2.39
CA GLY A 388 19.19 -8.06 -3.07
C GLY A 388 19.76 -9.17 -3.94
N TYR A 389 19.85 -8.89 -5.24
CA TYR A 389 20.30 -9.81 -6.26
C TYR A 389 21.58 -9.30 -6.93
N GLY A 390 22.69 -10.03 -6.75
CA GLY A 390 23.95 -9.76 -7.41
C GLY A 390 23.95 -10.10 -8.92
N PRO A 391 25.09 -9.90 -9.60
CA PRO A 391 25.22 -10.14 -11.04
C PRO A 391 25.12 -11.63 -11.40
N HIS A 392 25.65 -12.50 -10.55
CA HIS A 392 25.60 -13.95 -10.74
C HIS A 392 24.41 -14.56 -10.02
N ARG A 393 23.39 -14.95 -10.78
CA ARG A 393 22.13 -15.51 -10.29
C ARG A 393 22.01 -16.98 -10.71
N TYR A 394 22.92 -17.82 -10.21
CA TYR A 394 22.94 -19.26 -10.50
C TYR A 394 22.14 -20.05 -9.45
N PHE A 395 21.62 -21.21 -9.86
CA PHE A 395 20.99 -22.18 -8.96
C PHE A 395 22.01 -23.15 -8.40
N ALA A 396 21.93 -23.42 -7.10
CA ALA A 396 22.55 -24.60 -6.51
C ALA A 396 21.46 -25.49 -5.91
N ARG A 397 21.51 -26.79 -6.20
CA ARG A 397 20.69 -27.86 -5.57
C ARG A 397 21.01 -28.07 -4.08
N SER A 398 21.60 -27.07 -3.40
CA SER A 398 22.14 -27.26 -2.07
C SER A 398 21.02 -27.66 -1.10
N ARG A 399 21.25 -28.75 -0.35
CA ARG A 399 20.36 -29.31 0.70
C ARG A 399 20.22 -28.41 1.94
N GLY A 400 20.56 -27.13 1.84
CA GLY A 400 20.49 -26.19 2.95
C GLY A 400 19.16 -25.44 2.93
N ARG A 401 18.35 -25.58 3.98
CA ARG A 401 17.30 -24.60 4.29
C ARG A 401 17.92 -23.21 4.24
N ARG A 402 17.38 -22.30 3.43
CA ARG A 402 17.71 -20.87 3.51
C ARG A 402 17.52 -20.47 4.98
N GLY A 403 18.51 -19.81 5.57
CA GLY A 403 18.27 -19.16 6.86
C GLY A 403 17.15 -18.15 6.66
N THR A 404 16.14 -18.16 7.53
CA THR A 404 14.96 -17.27 7.48
C THR A 404 15.30 -15.80 7.79
N SER A 405 16.58 -15.47 7.95
CA SER A 405 17.07 -14.13 8.28
C SER A 405 17.05 -13.22 7.06
N ALA A 406 16.72 -11.95 7.27
CA ALA A 406 16.73 -10.94 6.21
C ALA A 406 18.12 -10.75 5.58
N ALA A 407 19.19 -10.99 6.34
CA ALA A 407 20.55 -10.97 5.82
C ALA A 407 20.77 -11.91 4.61
N GLN A 408 20.11 -13.08 4.61
CA GLN A 408 20.24 -14.04 3.50
C GLN A 408 19.54 -13.57 2.22
N ARG A 409 18.61 -12.62 2.31
CA ARG A 409 17.88 -12.06 1.17
C ARG A 409 18.71 -11.09 0.34
N VAL A 410 19.73 -10.48 0.93
CA VAL A 410 20.62 -9.52 0.25
C VAL A 410 22.03 -10.04 0.04
N ARG A 411 22.35 -11.24 0.56
CA ARG A 411 23.71 -11.79 0.58
C ARG A 411 24.37 -11.83 -0.80
N SER A 412 23.61 -12.12 -1.86
CA SER A 412 24.16 -12.20 -3.22
C SER A 412 24.71 -10.86 -3.77
N LEU A 413 24.31 -9.72 -3.19
CA LEU A 413 24.92 -8.41 -3.50
C LEU A 413 26.35 -8.27 -2.94
N PHE A 414 26.67 -8.98 -1.86
CA PHE A 414 27.96 -8.88 -1.18
C PHE A 414 28.90 -10.05 -1.51
N ASP A 415 28.33 -11.21 -1.87
CA ASP A 415 29.06 -12.43 -2.20
C ASP A 415 28.55 -12.99 -3.54
N PRO A 416 29.27 -12.74 -4.66
CA PRO A 416 28.88 -13.21 -5.98
C PRO A 416 28.91 -14.74 -6.13
N SER A 417 29.56 -15.47 -5.21
CA SER A 417 29.58 -16.94 -5.22
C SER A 417 28.31 -17.56 -4.64
N GLN A 418 27.48 -16.75 -3.98
CA GLN A 418 26.26 -17.20 -3.33
C GLN A 418 25.16 -17.49 -4.37
N ALA A 419 24.88 -18.78 -4.57
CA ALA A 419 23.77 -19.21 -5.39
C ALA A 419 22.40 -18.88 -4.76
N LEU A 420 21.41 -18.66 -5.63
CA LEU A 420 20.01 -18.55 -5.24
C LEU A 420 19.44 -19.94 -4.92
N PRO A 421 18.47 -20.03 -3.98
CA PRO A 421 17.81 -21.29 -3.66
C PRO A 421 17.06 -21.82 -4.89
N ASP A 422 17.09 -23.14 -5.10
CA ASP A 422 16.30 -23.78 -6.15
C ASP A 422 14.80 -23.57 -5.86
N PRO A 423 14.05 -22.90 -6.74
CA PRO A 423 12.63 -22.65 -6.55
C PRO A 423 11.79 -23.91 -6.78
N SER A 424 12.34 -24.97 -7.38
CA SER A 424 11.58 -26.16 -7.78
C SER A 424 10.84 -26.79 -6.60
N ASP A 425 11.54 -27.08 -5.50
CA ASP A 425 10.93 -27.69 -4.31
C ASP A 425 9.86 -26.79 -3.68
N TRP A 426 10.11 -25.48 -3.68
CA TRP A 426 9.16 -24.50 -3.16
C TRP A 426 7.92 -24.41 -4.04
N LEU A 427 8.08 -24.26 -5.35
CA LEU A 427 6.98 -24.21 -6.32
C LEU A 427 6.16 -25.50 -6.33
N THR A 428 6.80 -26.67 -6.22
CA THR A 428 6.10 -27.95 -6.10
C THR A 428 5.33 -28.08 -4.78
N SER A 429 5.79 -27.40 -3.71
CA SER A 429 5.06 -27.35 -2.45
C SER A 429 3.83 -26.43 -2.49
N LEU A 430 3.78 -25.47 -3.42
CA LEU A 430 2.62 -24.59 -3.60
C LEU A 430 1.44 -25.37 -4.17
N ARG A 431 0.23 -25.05 -3.71
CA ARG A 431 -1.03 -25.64 -4.20
C ARG A 431 -2.06 -24.54 -4.44
N GLY A 432 -3.00 -24.80 -5.36
CA GLY A 432 -4.14 -23.92 -5.64
C GLY A 432 -3.71 -22.52 -6.06
N PHE A 433 -4.42 -21.50 -5.54
CA PHE A 433 -4.29 -20.10 -5.96
C PHE A 433 -2.87 -19.53 -5.82
N VAL A 434 -2.12 -19.90 -4.78
CA VAL A 434 -0.76 -19.37 -4.57
C VAL A 434 0.18 -19.81 -5.69
N PHE A 435 0.02 -21.05 -6.19
CA PHE A 435 0.76 -21.50 -7.37
C PHE A 435 0.35 -20.70 -8.61
N ASP A 436 -0.96 -20.49 -8.82
CA ASP A 436 -1.47 -19.75 -9.97
C ASP A 436 -1.06 -18.28 -9.96
N GLU A 437 -1.03 -17.63 -8.80
CA GLU A 437 -0.57 -16.24 -8.63
C GLU A 437 0.92 -16.11 -8.96
N VAL A 438 1.74 -17.00 -8.41
CA VAL A 438 3.17 -17.05 -8.72
C VAL A 438 3.38 -17.37 -10.20
N ALA A 439 2.61 -18.29 -10.77
CA ALA A 439 2.68 -18.64 -12.18
C ALA A 439 2.29 -17.47 -13.10
N ARG A 440 1.23 -16.72 -12.77
CA ARG A 440 0.82 -15.50 -13.49
C ARG A 440 1.87 -14.40 -13.39
N THR A 441 2.46 -14.23 -12.20
CA THR A 441 3.53 -13.25 -11.95
C THR A 441 4.75 -13.57 -12.82
N ILE A 442 5.18 -14.83 -12.80
CA ILE A 442 6.28 -15.31 -13.63
C ILE A 442 5.96 -15.16 -15.12
N ARG A 443 4.74 -15.50 -15.57
CA ARG A 443 4.30 -15.33 -16.96
C ARG A 443 4.30 -13.86 -17.41
N THR A 444 3.96 -12.94 -16.51
CA THR A 444 3.98 -11.50 -16.81
C THR A 444 5.41 -11.00 -17.09
N ILE A 445 6.39 -11.56 -16.38
CA ILE A 445 7.82 -11.18 -16.49
C ILE A 445 8.54 -11.94 -17.59
N LEU A 446 8.20 -13.22 -17.77
CA LEU A 446 8.72 -14.13 -18.78
C LEU A 446 7.61 -14.48 -19.79
N PRO A 447 7.22 -13.56 -20.69
CA PRO A 447 6.32 -13.88 -21.79
C PRO A 447 7.12 -14.65 -22.84
N ILE A 448 6.90 -15.96 -22.91
CA ILE A 448 7.59 -16.86 -23.86
C ILE A 448 6.71 -17.07 -25.12
N GLY A 449 5.40 -16.79 -25.02
CA GLY A 449 4.37 -16.89 -26.05
C GLY A 449 2.97 -16.57 -25.47
N ASP A 450 1.96 -16.39 -26.32
CA ASP A 450 0.59 -16.06 -25.89
C ASP A 450 -0.10 -17.23 -25.16
N ASP A 451 0.29 -18.49 -25.42
CA ASP A 451 -0.27 -19.71 -24.82
C ASP A 451 0.61 -20.33 -23.72
N ASP A 452 1.67 -19.64 -23.33
CA ASP A 452 2.70 -20.21 -22.47
C ASP A 452 2.29 -20.16 -21.00
N HIS A 453 2.49 -21.27 -20.29
CA HIS A 453 2.12 -21.39 -18.88
C HIS A 453 3.06 -22.34 -18.13
N LEU A 454 3.13 -22.14 -16.82
CA LEU A 454 3.86 -23.03 -15.93
C LEU A 454 3.01 -24.26 -15.62
N VAL A 455 3.62 -25.43 -15.77
CA VAL A 455 3.00 -26.73 -15.51
C VAL A 455 3.81 -27.43 -14.43
N ASN A 456 3.15 -27.88 -13.38
CA ASN A 456 3.75 -28.78 -12.41
C ASN A 456 3.56 -30.23 -12.90
N ASP A 457 4.55 -30.78 -13.60
CA ASP A 457 4.51 -32.13 -14.15
C ASP A 457 4.92 -33.16 -13.08
N PRO A 458 4.10 -34.21 -12.80
CA PRO A 458 4.40 -35.20 -11.79
C PRO A 458 5.72 -35.98 -11.99
N ARG A 459 6.25 -36.03 -13.23
CA ARG A 459 7.47 -36.78 -13.57
C ARG A 459 8.72 -35.89 -13.65
N SER A 460 8.54 -34.66 -14.13
CA SER A 460 9.63 -33.76 -14.50
C SER A 460 9.74 -32.52 -13.61
N GLY A 461 8.80 -32.35 -12.67
CA GLY A 461 8.72 -31.20 -11.77
C GLY A 461 8.16 -29.97 -12.46
N ILE A 462 8.62 -28.78 -12.06
CA ILE A 462 8.18 -27.53 -12.68
C ILE A 462 8.72 -27.42 -14.10
N CYS A 463 7.79 -27.31 -15.04
CA CYS A 463 8.02 -27.19 -16.46
C CYS A 463 7.37 -25.92 -16.99
N VAL A 464 7.98 -25.37 -18.03
CA VAL A 464 7.40 -24.31 -18.85
C VAL A 464 6.82 -24.97 -20.10
N TRP A 465 5.54 -24.78 -20.35
CA TRP A 465 4.92 -25.08 -21.63
C TRP A 465 5.12 -23.89 -22.55
N ALA A 466 5.89 -24.07 -23.63
CA ALA A 466 6.17 -23.02 -24.61
C ALA A 466 6.24 -23.61 -26.01
N GLN A 467 5.66 -22.92 -27.01
CA GLN A 467 5.69 -23.34 -28.42
C GLN A 467 5.22 -24.80 -28.66
N GLY A 468 4.25 -25.26 -27.86
CA GLY A 468 3.74 -26.64 -27.93
C GLY A 468 4.66 -27.70 -27.31
N GLN A 469 5.72 -27.31 -26.60
CA GLN A 469 6.67 -28.20 -25.96
C GLN A 469 6.75 -27.95 -24.44
N LEU A 470 6.73 -29.04 -23.66
CA LEU A 470 6.96 -29.02 -22.22
C LEU A 470 8.46 -29.11 -21.92
N THR A 471 9.04 -28.06 -21.31
CA THR A 471 10.47 -28.02 -20.97
C THR A 471 10.68 -27.81 -19.46
N PRO A 472 11.38 -28.72 -18.76
CA PRO A 472 11.72 -28.52 -17.35
C PRO A 472 12.54 -27.25 -17.12
N VAL A 473 12.30 -26.52 -16.03
CA VAL A 473 13.02 -25.26 -15.71
C VAL A 473 14.54 -25.47 -15.69
N GLY A 474 15.01 -26.63 -15.20
CA GLY A 474 16.43 -26.98 -15.18
C GLY A 474 17.09 -27.12 -16.56
N ARG A 475 16.31 -27.25 -17.65
CA ARG A 475 16.78 -27.37 -19.04
C ARG A 475 16.59 -26.10 -19.87
N LEU A 476 16.05 -25.03 -19.28
CA LEU A 476 15.96 -23.72 -19.94
C LEU A 476 17.35 -23.09 -20.13
N SER A 477 17.44 -22.10 -21.03
CA SER A 477 18.68 -21.33 -21.21
C SER A 477 19.10 -20.64 -19.91
N GLU A 478 20.40 -20.40 -19.76
CA GLU A 478 20.98 -19.81 -18.55
C GLU A 478 20.35 -18.45 -18.18
N GLY A 479 20.07 -17.61 -19.18
CA GLY A 479 19.35 -16.34 -19.00
C GLY A 479 17.95 -16.49 -18.44
N TYR A 480 17.19 -17.46 -18.96
CA TYR A 480 15.84 -17.75 -18.49
C TYR A 480 15.84 -18.29 -17.06
N ARG A 481 16.78 -19.20 -16.79
CA ARG A 481 16.99 -19.79 -15.47
C ARG A 481 17.30 -18.73 -14.43
N SER A 482 18.20 -17.81 -14.74
CA SER A 482 18.59 -16.70 -13.87
C SER A 482 17.42 -15.79 -13.48
N VAL A 483 16.62 -15.36 -14.45
CA VAL A 483 15.47 -14.48 -14.17
C VAL A 483 14.34 -15.24 -13.49
N PHE A 484 14.06 -16.47 -13.91
CA PHE A 484 13.09 -17.34 -13.23
C PHE A 484 13.45 -17.52 -11.75
N ALA A 485 14.74 -17.74 -11.44
CA ALA A 485 15.24 -17.84 -10.07
C ALA A 485 14.90 -16.61 -9.25
N MET A 486 15.28 -15.45 -9.79
CA MET A 486 15.11 -14.17 -9.13
C MET A 486 13.64 -13.89 -8.87
N VAL A 487 12.78 -14.04 -9.89
CA VAL A 487 11.35 -13.79 -9.76
C VAL A 487 10.70 -14.75 -8.77
N ALA A 488 11.01 -16.06 -8.86
CA ALA A 488 10.49 -17.03 -7.90
C ALA A 488 10.96 -16.72 -6.47
N ASP A 489 12.21 -16.28 -6.30
CA ASP A 489 12.75 -15.90 -4.99
C ASP A 489 12.13 -14.62 -4.44
N ILE A 490 11.84 -13.63 -5.30
CA ILE A 490 11.08 -12.44 -4.95
C ILE A 490 9.69 -12.86 -4.47
N CYS A 491 8.95 -13.62 -5.28
CA CYS A 491 7.61 -14.09 -4.92
C CYS A 491 7.61 -14.84 -3.59
N ARG A 492 8.55 -15.78 -3.41
CA ARG A 492 8.70 -16.53 -2.17
C ARG A 492 8.91 -15.62 -0.97
N SER A 493 9.84 -14.68 -1.08
CA SER A 493 10.21 -13.80 0.04
C SER A 493 9.10 -12.81 0.39
N LEU A 494 8.36 -12.34 -0.62
CA LEU A 494 7.19 -11.52 -0.43
C LEU A 494 6.06 -12.34 0.23
N LEU A 495 5.78 -13.57 -0.23
CA LEU A 495 4.73 -14.42 0.35
C LEU A 495 4.99 -14.85 1.80
N GLU A 496 6.24 -14.77 2.28
CA GLU A 496 6.53 -14.96 3.72
C GLU A 496 5.92 -13.85 4.59
N HIS A 497 5.79 -12.63 4.06
CA HIS A 497 5.38 -11.44 4.80
C HIS A 497 3.98 -10.96 4.42
N TRP A 498 3.54 -11.25 3.18
CA TRP A 498 2.25 -10.87 2.63
C TRP A 498 1.48 -12.08 2.12
N SER A 499 0.15 -12.00 2.14
CA SER A 499 -0.72 -13.07 1.64
C SER A 499 -0.92 -13.06 0.13
N ASN A 500 -0.64 -11.94 -0.54
CA ASN A 500 -0.72 -11.80 -2.01
C ASN A 500 0.36 -10.83 -2.53
N MET A 501 0.69 -10.94 -3.82
CA MET A 501 1.69 -10.14 -4.53
C MET A 501 1.22 -8.72 -4.83
N GLU A 502 -0.08 -8.52 -5.00
CA GLU A 502 -0.63 -7.19 -5.28
C GLU A 502 -0.50 -6.23 -4.08
N THR A 503 -0.60 -6.71 -2.84
CA THR A 503 -0.41 -5.86 -1.64
C THR A 503 1.00 -5.91 -1.08
N ALA A 504 1.84 -6.81 -1.61
CA ALA A 504 3.22 -6.97 -1.16
C ALA A 504 4.02 -5.68 -1.36
N ARG A 505 4.81 -5.32 -0.35
CA ARG A 505 5.65 -4.11 -0.36
C ARG A 505 7.08 -4.49 -0.10
N GLY A 506 8.01 -3.96 -0.87
CA GLY A 506 9.42 -4.26 -0.62
C GLY A 506 10.31 -3.29 -1.34
N VAL A 507 11.62 -3.48 -1.15
CA VAL A 507 12.64 -2.84 -1.97
C VAL A 507 13.45 -3.95 -2.60
N VAL A 508 13.37 -4.05 -3.92
CA VAL A 508 14.13 -5.03 -4.70
C VAL A 508 15.31 -4.33 -5.37
N LEU A 509 16.52 -4.76 -5.00
CA LEU A 509 17.78 -4.25 -5.51
C LEU A 509 18.37 -5.30 -6.45
N ILE A 510 18.52 -4.97 -7.73
CA ILE A 510 19.04 -5.89 -8.75
C ILE A 510 20.28 -5.27 -9.38
N ASP A 511 21.41 -5.93 -9.19
CA ASP A 511 22.64 -5.61 -9.89
C ASP A 511 22.69 -6.32 -11.24
N GLU A 512 23.22 -5.61 -12.24
CA GLU A 512 23.25 -6.03 -13.64
C GLU A 512 21.99 -6.79 -14.11
N ILE A 513 20.86 -6.09 -14.14
CA ILE A 513 19.57 -6.67 -14.59
C ILE A 513 19.66 -7.32 -15.98
N GLU A 514 20.55 -6.82 -16.84
CA GLU A 514 20.71 -7.28 -18.21
C GLU A 514 21.54 -8.57 -18.38
N THR A 515 22.23 -9.03 -17.34
CA THR A 515 23.20 -10.12 -17.46
C THR A 515 22.50 -11.41 -17.88
N HIS A 516 23.01 -12.01 -18.96
CA HIS A 516 22.47 -13.20 -19.63
C HIS A 516 21.04 -13.07 -20.20
N LEU A 517 20.45 -11.87 -20.25
CA LEU A 517 19.13 -11.66 -20.85
C LEU A 517 19.16 -11.64 -22.38
N HIS A 518 18.15 -12.27 -23.01
CA HIS A 518 17.90 -12.14 -24.44
C HIS A 518 17.59 -10.67 -24.81
N PRO A 519 18.05 -10.14 -25.95
CA PRO A 519 17.91 -8.71 -26.29
C PRO A 519 16.48 -8.16 -26.24
N GLN A 520 15.49 -8.94 -26.71
CA GLN A 520 14.08 -8.54 -26.65
C GLN A 520 13.57 -8.29 -25.23
N TRP A 521 14.17 -8.96 -24.24
CA TRP A 521 13.74 -8.92 -22.85
C TRP A 521 14.42 -7.79 -22.09
N LYS A 522 15.67 -7.46 -22.43
CA LYS A 522 16.33 -6.24 -21.93
C LYS A 522 15.44 -5.00 -22.11
N MET A 523 14.72 -4.94 -23.23
CA MET A 523 13.82 -3.84 -23.58
C MET A 523 12.50 -3.82 -22.79
N ARG A 524 12.06 -4.94 -22.20
CA ARG A 524 10.72 -5.08 -21.59
C ARG A 524 10.74 -5.44 -20.10
N VAL A 525 11.84 -6.00 -19.60
CA VAL A 525 11.94 -6.58 -18.24
C VAL A 525 11.54 -5.59 -17.15
N MET A 526 11.94 -4.31 -17.27
CA MET A 526 11.60 -3.29 -16.28
C MET A 526 10.09 -2.98 -16.27
N THR A 527 9.46 -2.89 -17.44
CA THR A 527 8.01 -2.67 -17.54
C THR A 527 7.25 -3.87 -16.99
N SER A 528 7.69 -5.09 -17.30
CA SER A 528 7.06 -6.31 -16.80
C SER A 528 7.21 -6.48 -15.29
N LEU A 529 8.39 -6.20 -14.73
CA LEU A 529 8.63 -6.24 -13.27
C LEU A 529 7.71 -5.25 -12.54
N ARG A 530 7.59 -4.01 -13.04
CA ARG A 530 6.70 -2.99 -12.46
C ARG A 530 5.23 -3.35 -12.54
N ARG A 531 4.82 -4.05 -13.61
CA ARG A 531 3.44 -4.55 -13.77
C ARG A 531 3.16 -5.72 -12.83
N ALA A 532 4.13 -6.61 -12.66
CA ALA A 532 4.02 -7.80 -11.84
C ALA A 532 4.06 -7.48 -10.32
N PHE A 533 4.78 -6.42 -9.92
CA PHE A 533 4.89 -6.00 -8.53
C PHE A 533 4.52 -4.51 -8.37
N PRO A 534 3.22 -4.17 -8.24
CA PRO A 534 2.72 -2.80 -8.30
C PRO A 534 2.96 -1.99 -7.01
N ASN A 535 3.64 -2.52 -5.99
CA ASN A 535 3.97 -1.80 -4.75
C ASN A 535 5.40 -2.13 -4.23
N VAL A 536 6.31 -2.59 -5.09
CA VAL A 536 7.68 -3.07 -4.76
C VAL A 536 8.75 -2.31 -5.54
#